data_AF-A0A3D1FYZ3-F1
#
_entry.id   AF-A0A3D1FYZ3-F1
#
_cell.length_a   1.000
_cell.length_b   1.000
_cell.length_c   1.000
_cell.angle_alpha   90.00
_cell.angle_beta   90.00
_cell.angle_gamma   90.00
#
_symmetry.space_group_name_H-M   'P 1'
#
loop_
_entity.id
_entity.type
_entity.pdbx_description
1 polymer ?
#
loop_
_entity_poly.entity_id
_entity_poly.type
_entity_poly.pdbx_seq_one_letter_code
_entity_poly.pdbx_strand_id
1 'polypeptide(L)' 'AADQQLAICPTTGEAHLYHRAHWHEGKLYYKGKVVMEKA' A
#
# COMPACT_ATOMS: atom_id res chain seq x y z
N ALA A 1 0.42 17.69 15.14
CA ALA A 1 0.97 16.77 14.11
C ALA A 1 0.47 15.37 14.47
N ALA A 2 -0.55 14.87 13.77
CA ALA A 2 -1.13 13.57 14.09
C ALA A 2 -0.19 12.46 13.63
N ASP A 3 0.08 11.51 14.52
CA ASP A 3 0.94 10.34 14.31
C ASP A 3 0.58 9.62 12.99
N GLN A 4 1.49 9.64 12.02
CA GLN A 4 1.30 8.92 10.77
C GLN A 4 1.64 7.45 10.99
N GLN A 5 0.62 6.64 11.26
CA GLN A 5 0.80 5.20 11.42
C GLN A 5 1.19 4.56 10.08
N LEU A 6 2.35 3.92 10.06
CA LEU A 6 2.83 3.09 8.95
C LEU A 6 2.42 1.64 9.19
N ALA A 7 2.02 0.96 8.11
CA ALA A 7 1.76 -0.46 8.11
C ALA A 7 2.53 -1.15 6.99
N ILE A 8 2.87 -2.41 7.21
CA ILE A 8 3.60 -3.21 6.23
C ILE A 8 2.57 -3.93 5.35
N CYS A 9 2.74 -3.82 4.04
CA CYS A 9 1.96 -4.59 3.09
C CYS A 9 2.33 -6.07 3.22
N PRO A 10 1.36 -6.98 3.44
CA PRO A 10 1.67 -8.41 3.60
C PRO A 10 2.13 -9.07 2.29
N THR A 11 1.86 -8.45 1.13
CA THR A 11 2.14 -9.04 -0.19
C THR A 11 3.49 -8.59 -0.75
N THR A 12 3.86 -7.33 -0.52
CA THR A 12 5.09 -6.73 -1.07
C THR A 12 6.16 -6.49 0.00
N GLY A 13 5.79 -6.50 1.29
CA GLY A 13 6.71 -6.19 2.39
C GLY A 13 7.01 -4.69 2.55
N GLU A 14 6.40 -3.82 1.75
CA GLU A 14 6.66 -2.38 1.81
C GLU A 14 5.85 -1.68 2.91
N ALA A 15 6.46 -0.68 3.54
CA ALA A 15 5.78 0.19 4.48
C ALA A 15 4.94 1.23 3.72
N HIS A 16 3.65 1.29 4.04
CA HIS A 16 2.71 2.27 3.49
C HIS A 16 1.89 2.92 4.59
N LEU A 17 1.27 4.05 4.28
CA LEU A 17 0.38 4.72 5.23
C LEU A 17 -0.82 3.84 5.55
N TYR A 18 -1.14 3.75 6.84
CA TYR A 18 -2.24 2.92 7.30
C TYR A 18 -3.56 3.39 6.69
N HIS A 19 -4.40 2.41 6.32
CA HIS A 19 -5.67 2.62 5.61
C HIS A 19 -5.57 3.33 4.25
N ARG A 20 -4.37 3.47 3.68
CA ARG A 20 -4.18 4.01 2.33
C ARG A 20 -3.67 2.93 1.38
N ALA A 21 -4.10 3.03 0.12
CA ALA A 21 -3.54 2.24 -0.96
C ALA A 21 -2.16 2.83 -1.37
N HIS A 22 -1.26 1.98 -1.86
CA HIS A 22 0.06 2.39 -2.35
C HIS A 22 0.35 1.74 -3.69
N TRP A 23 1.16 2.41 -4.51
CA TRP A 23 1.64 1.86 -5.78
C TRP A 23 2.94 1.11 -5.54
N HIS A 24 3.03 -0.09 -6.07
CA HIS A 24 4.24 -0.89 -6.11
C HIS A 24 4.32 -1.60 -7.47
N GLU A 25 5.46 -1.47 -8.16
CA GLU A 25 5.72 -2.13 -9.45
C GLU A 25 4.60 -1.98 -10.50
N GLY A 26 4.01 -0.78 -10.59
CA GLY A 26 2.92 -0.50 -11.55
C GLY A 26 1.54 -1.04 -11.14
N LYS A 27 1.41 -1.59 -9.94
CA LYS A 27 0.15 -2.09 -9.38
C LYS A 27 -0.22 -1.32 -8.10
N LEU A 28 -1.48 -0.99 -7.94
CA LEU A 28 -2.02 -0.34 -6.75
C LEU A 28 -2.46 -1.43 -5.76
N TYR A 29 -1.82 -1.47 -4.60
CA TYR A 29 -2.11 -2.41 -3.53
C TYR A 29 -2.93 -1.77 -2.43
N TYR A 30 -3.96 -2.48 -1.97
CA TYR A 30 -4.74 -2.14 -0.79
C TYR A 30 -5.10 -3.41 -0.02
N LYS A 31 -4.78 -3.44 1.29
CA LYS A 31 -5.03 -4.59 2.17
C LYS A 31 -4.51 -5.92 1.57
N GLY A 32 -3.34 -5.88 0.94
CA GLY A 32 -2.69 -7.04 0.32
C GLY A 32 -3.28 -7.50 -1.02
N LYS A 33 -4.25 -6.77 -1.59
CA LYS A 33 -4.85 -7.09 -2.89
C LYS A 33 -4.48 -6.03 -3.93
N VAL A 34 -4.29 -6.46 -5.17
CA VAL A 34 -4.18 -5.55 -6.32
C VAL A 34 -5.56 -4.99 -6.62
N VAL A 35 -5.68 -3.67 -6.59
CA VAL A 35 -6.92 -2.93 -6.88
C VAL A 35 -6.89 -2.35 -8.28
N MET A 36 -5.71 -1.97 -8.77
CA MET A 36 -5.54 -1.35 -10.07
C MET A 36 -4.17 -1.71 -10.64
N GLU A 37 -4.07 -1.78 -11.97
CA GLU A 37 -2.81 -1.92 -12.68
C GLU A 37 -2.68 -0.72 -13.62
N LYS A 38 -1.50 -0.10 -13.65
CA LYS A 38 -1.18 0.91 -14.67
C LYS A 38 -0.78 0.16 -15.94
N ALA A 39 -1.52 0.40 -17.02
CA ALA A 39 -1.19 -0.04 -18.37
C ALA A 39 0.05 0.68 -18.89
#